data_AF-A0A6V7LZS2-F1
#
_entry.id   AF-A0A6V7LZS2-F1
#
_cell.length_a   1.000
_cell.length_b   1.000
_cell.length_c   1.000
_cell.angle_alpha   90.00
_cell.angle_beta   90.00
_cell.angle_gamma   90.00
#
_symmetry.space_group_name_H-M   'P 1'
#
loop_
_entity.id
_entity.type
_entity.pdbx_description
1 polymer ?
#
loop_
_entity_poly.entity_id
_entity_poly.type
_entity_poly.pdbx_seq_one_letter_code
_entity_poly.pdbx_strand_id
1 'polypeptide(L)' 'TIFVETYPTEAYDLLLKLLDVDFKTRITADEALNHPFLRI' A
#
# COMPACT_ATOMS: atom_id res chain seq x y z
N THR A 1 25.13 -10.82 -7.53
CA THR A 1 24.49 -10.56 -6.22
C THR A 1 23.00 -10.59 -6.42
N ILE A 2 22.28 -11.43 -5.70
CA ILE A 2 20.82 -11.58 -5.85
C ILE A 2 20.20 -10.25 -5.45
N PHE A 3 19.64 -9.50 -6.41
CA PHE A 3 18.90 -8.28 -6.11
C PHE A 3 17.59 -8.69 -5.46
N VAL A 4 17.55 -8.71 -4.13
CA VAL A 4 16.28 -8.76 -3.40
C VAL A 4 15.69 -7.37 -3.54
N GLU A 5 14.78 -7.18 -4.51
CA GLU A 5 14.02 -5.94 -4.62
C GLU A 5 13.27 -5.71 -3.30
N THR A 6 13.82 -4.80 -2.50
CA THR A 6 13.25 -4.41 -1.22
C THR A 6 12.46 -3.14 -1.46
N TYR A 7 11.13 -3.27 -1.48
CA TYR A 7 10.25 -2.12 -1.58
C TYR A 7 10.17 -1.40 -0.22
N PRO A 8 9.88 -0.08 -0.19
CA PRO A 8 9.63 0.65 1.04
C PRO A 8 8.51 0.01 1.87
N THR A 9 8.58 0.12 3.19
CA THR A 9 7.56 -0.43 4.10
C THR A 9 6.17 0.13 3.78
N GLU A 10 6.10 1.39 3.38
CA GLU A 10 4.88 2.09 2.98
C GLU A 10 4.23 1.49 1.73
N ALA A 11 5.02 0.87 0.85
CA ALA A 11 4.50 0.18 -0.33
C ALA A 11 3.69 -1.06 0.08
N TYR A 12 4.24 -1.84 1.02
CA TYR A 12 3.55 -3.00 1.57
C TYR A 12 2.33 -2.59 2.41
N ASP A 13 2.43 -1.51 3.19
CA ASP A 13 1.30 -0.97 3.96
C ASP A 13 0.14 -0.57 3.05
N LEU A 14 0.41 0.15 1.95
CA LEU A 14 -0.61 0.48 0.96
C LEU A 14 -1.23 -0.78 0.34
N LEU A 15 -0.38 -1.73 -0.06
CA LEU A 15 -0.82 -2.97 -0.70
C LEU A 15 -1.75 -3.79 0.21
N LEU A 16 -1.41 -3.93 1.48
CA LEU A 16 -2.22 -4.65 2.45
C LEU A 16 -3.60 -4.00 2.65
N LYS A 17 -3.66 -2.66 2.66
CA LYS A 17 -4.93 -1.91 2.77
C LYS A 17 -5.79 -2.03 1.52
N LEU A 18 -5.19 -2.16 0.34
CA LEU A 18 -5.91 -2.38 -0.93
C LEU A 18 -6.42 -3.82 -1.06
N LEU A 19 -5.63 -4.79 -0.57
CA LEU A 19 -5.95 -6.22 -0.61
C LEU A 19 -6.65 -6.73 0.64
N ASP A 20 -7.32 -5.85 1.39
CA ASP A 20 -8.12 -6.25 2.53
C ASP A 20 -9.25 -7.18 2.09
N VAL A 21 -9.35 -8.34 2.73
CA VAL A 21 -10.35 -9.36 2.46
C VAL A 21 -11.75 -8.86 2.82
N ASP A 22 -11.88 -8.09 3.90
CA ASP A 22 -13.13 -7.42 4.24
C ASP A 22 -13.25 -6.11 3.46
N PHE A 23 -14.19 -6.07 2.52
CA PHE A 23 -14.40 -4.89 1.68
C PHE A 23 -14.88 -3.67 2.48
N LYS A 24 -15.40 -3.86 3.71
CA LYS A 24 -15.85 -2.75 4.57
C LYS A 24 -14.71 -2.01 5.24
N THR A 25 -13.56 -2.66 5.41
CA THR A 25 -12.35 -2.08 6.03
C THR A 25 -11.30 -1.73 4.98
N ARG A 26 -11.47 -2.20 3.73
CA ARG A 26 -10.66 -1.81 2.58
C ARG A 26 -10.72 -0.30 2.35
N ILE A 27 -9.56 0.30 2.12
CA ILE A 27 -9.46 1.74 1.87
C ILE A 27 -10.13 2.14 0.55
N THR A 28 -10.68 3.34 0.52
CA THR A 28 -11.23 3.98 -0.68
C THR A 28 -10.13 4.51 -1.60
N ALA A 29 -10.51 4.85 -2.84
CA ALA A 29 -9.58 5.47 -3.79
C ALA A 29 -9.03 6.81 -3.27
N ASP A 30 -9.87 7.64 -2.64
CA ASP A 30 -9.46 8.94 -2.09
C ASP A 30 -8.46 8.76 -0.92
N GLU A 31 -8.66 7.76 -0.06
CA GLU A 31 -7.72 7.43 1.01
C GLU A 31 -6.40 6.86 0.45
N ALA A 32 -6.47 6.03 -0.59
CA ALA A 32 -5.28 5.47 -1.25
C ALA A 32 -4.42 6.57 -1.89
N LEU A 33 -5.02 7.55 -2.57
CA LEU A 33 -4.33 8.70 -3.13
C LEU A 33 -3.63 9.56 -2.06
N ASN A 34 -4.15 9.53 -0.83
CA ASN A 34 -3.57 10.23 0.32
C ASN A 34 -2.53 9.40 1.09
N HIS A 35 -2.20 8.19 0.65
CA HIS A 35 -1.26 7.31 1.35
C HIS A 35 0.18 7.84 1.29
N PRO A 36 0.99 7.73 2.37
CA PRO A 36 2.39 8.17 2.39
C PRO A 36 3.25 7.64 1.24
N PHE A 37 2.98 6.42 0.77
CA PHE A 37 3.69 5.82 -0.36
C PHE A 37 3.57 6.61 -1.67
N LEU A 38 2.43 7.29 -1.91
CA LEU A 38 2.18 8.07 -3.12
C LEU A 38 2.48 9.55 -2.96
N ARG A 39 2.82 9.99 -1.75
CA ARG A 39 3.21 11.38 -1.48
C ARG A 39 4.69 11.52 -1.83
N ILE A 40 4.96 12.21 -2.94
CA ILE A 40 6.29 12.65 -3.38
C ILE A 40 6.70 13.88 -2.58
#